data_AF-A0A183GJY3-F1
#
_entry.id   AF-A0A183GJY3-F1
#
_cell.length_a   1.000
_cell.length_b   1.000
_cell.length_c   1.000
_cell.angle_alpha   90.00
_cell.angle_beta   90.00
_cell.angle_gamma   90.00
#
_symmetry.space_group_name_H-M   'P 1'
#
loop_
_entity.id
_entity.type
_entity.pdbx_description
1 polymer ?
#
loop_
_entity_poly.entity_id
_entity_poly.type
_entity_poly.pdbx_seq_one_letter_code
_entity_poly.pdbx_strand_id
1 'polypeptide(L)'
;MWIKIISHEGVVKSVDWADVYDKIAQAAGATSPGYLTHEAVQWSTIHKRWFFLPRKYSTEIYNDELDELRGTNLLITADESMEDIQVVKIGELTHPDRGYSAFDFVPGTCDGVILALKSMEHGESTESYITALDTDGKVLLEDQRLDGDLKFEGLYFL
;
A
#
# COMPACT_ATOMS: atom_id res chain seq x y z
N MET A 1 -16.84 -5.20 1.47
CA MET A 1 -15.91 -4.34 0.68
C MET A 1 -15.75 -5.00 -0.69
N TRP A 2 -15.76 -4.28 -1.80
CA TRP A 2 -15.84 -4.90 -3.14
C TRP A 2 -14.61 -4.62 -3.99
N ILE A 3 -14.16 -5.61 -4.77
CA ILE A 3 -13.23 -5.40 -5.88
C ILE A 3 -13.95 -5.60 -7.23
N LYS A 4 -13.34 -5.08 -8.29
CA LYS A 4 -13.72 -5.38 -9.68
C LYS A 4 -12.62 -6.21 -10.34
N ILE A 5 -13.01 -7.33 -10.93
CA ILE A 5 -12.16 -8.09 -11.83
C ILE A 5 -12.61 -7.74 -13.25
N ILE A 6 -11.67 -7.26 -14.07
CA ILE A 6 -11.93 -6.83 -15.44
C ILE A 6 -11.07 -7.69 -16.36
N SER A 7 -11.70 -8.42 -17.30
CA SER A 7 -10.96 -9.23 -18.29
C SER A 7 -10.32 -8.37 -19.38
N HIS A 8 -9.45 -8.97 -20.20
CA HIS A 8 -8.87 -8.27 -21.36
C HIS A 8 -9.91 -7.83 -22.39
N GLU A 9 -11.07 -8.48 -22.43
CA GLU A 9 -12.22 -8.12 -23.26
C GLU A 9 -13.13 -7.06 -22.59
N GLY A 10 -12.79 -6.60 -21.39
CA GLY A 10 -13.56 -5.61 -20.64
C GLY A 10 -14.75 -6.18 -19.87
N VAL A 11 -14.84 -7.50 -19.69
CA VAL A 11 -15.91 -8.13 -18.90
C VAL A 11 -15.68 -7.83 -17.42
N VAL A 12 -16.68 -7.25 -16.76
CA VAL A 12 -16.60 -6.83 -15.36
C VAL A 12 -17.31 -7.83 -14.44
N LYS A 13 -16.60 -8.31 -13.42
CA LYS A 13 -17.14 -9.07 -12.30
C LYS A 13 -16.94 -8.32 -11.00
N SER A 14 -17.99 -8.22 -10.19
CA SER A 14 -17.90 -7.70 -8.83
C SER A 14 -17.72 -8.86 -7.86
N VAL A 15 -16.72 -8.77 -6.97
CA VAL A 15 -16.44 -9.81 -5.97
C VAL A 15 -16.39 -9.16 -4.59
N ASP A 16 -17.08 -9.75 -3.62
CA ASP A 16 -16.99 -9.32 -2.23
C ASP A 16 -15.68 -9.80 -1.64
N TRP A 17 -14.91 -8.86 -1.12
CA TRP A 17 -13.60 -9.03 -0.49
C TRP A 17 -13.63 -8.61 0.99
N ALA A 18 -14.82 -8.47 1.60
CA ALA A 18 -14.94 -8.16 3.03
C ALA A 18 -14.05 -9.07 3.90
N ASP A 19 -14.22 -10.39 3.79
CA ASP A 19 -13.44 -11.36 4.56
C ASP A 19 -11.93 -11.30 4.26
N VAL A 20 -11.55 -10.95 3.03
CA VAL A 20 -10.13 -10.81 2.64
C VAL A 20 -9.50 -9.61 3.34
N TYR A 21 -10.15 -8.45 3.30
CA TYR A 21 -9.67 -7.26 3.98
C TYR A 21 -9.69 -7.42 5.50
N ASP A 22 -10.68 -8.13 6.07
CA ASP A 22 -10.74 -8.43 7.50
C ASP A 22 -9.56 -9.30 7.94
N LYS A 23 -9.18 -10.32 7.16
CA LYS A 23 -7.99 -11.14 7.43
C LYS A 23 -6.70 -10.31 7.39
N ILE A 24 -6.57 -9.40 6.42
CA ILE A 24 -5.41 -8.50 6.31
C ILE A 24 -5.35 -7.55 7.51
N ALA A 25 -6.48 -6.94 7.88
CA ALA A 25 -6.57 -6.08 9.05
C ALA A 25 -6.25 -6.84 10.35
N GLN A 26 -6.73 -8.09 10.48
CA GLN A 26 -6.41 -8.96 11.61
C GLN A 26 -4.92 -9.26 11.69
N ALA A 27 -4.28 -9.61 10.57
CA ALA A 27 -2.84 -9.88 10.53
C ALA A 27 -2.00 -8.64 10.89
N ALA A 28 -2.44 -7.45 10.48
CA ALA A 28 -1.80 -6.17 10.82
C ALA A 28 -2.11 -5.66 12.24
N GLY A 29 -3.07 -6.27 12.94
CA GLY A 29 -3.55 -5.79 14.24
C GLY A 29 -4.40 -4.52 14.17
N ALA A 30 -4.98 -4.21 13.01
CA ALA A 30 -5.85 -3.06 12.74
C ALA A 30 -7.34 -3.47 12.71
N THR A 31 -7.75 -4.38 13.58
CA THR A 31 -9.16 -4.81 13.66
C THR A 31 -10.06 -3.70 14.22
N SER A 32 -11.35 -3.73 13.86
CA SER A 32 -12.35 -2.79 14.35
C SER A 32 -12.25 -2.55 15.87
N PRO A 33 -12.24 -1.28 16.34
CA PRO A 33 -12.56 -0.07 15.59
C PRO A 33 -11.41 0.49 14.71
N GLY A 34 -10.22 -0.13 14.75
CA GLY A 34 -9.11 0.20 13.86
C GLY A 34 -9.39 -0.12 12.38
N TYR A 35 -8.48 0.32 11.50
CA TYR A 35 -8.64 0.20 10.06
C TYR A 35 -7.32 0.26 9.29
N LEU A 36 -7.40 -0.20 8.04
CA LEU A 36 -6.41 0.00 6.98
C LEU A 36 -7.08 0.71 5.80
N THR A 37 -6.35 1.61 5.15
CA THR A 37 -6.74 2.15 3.84
C THR A 37 -5.72 1.66 2.81
N HIS A 38 -6.19 1.01 1.74
CA HIS A 38 -5.33 0.46 0.70
C HIS A 38 -5.47 1.27 -0.59
N GLU A 39 -4.38 1.92 -1.03
CA GLU A 39 -4.28 2.57 -2.34
C GLU A 39 -3.23 1.90 -3.25
N ALA A 40 -2.34 1.07 -2.68
CA ALA A 40 -1.26 0.46 -3.42
C ALA A 40 -1.22 -1.06 -3.16
N VAL A 41 -1.58 -1.84 -4.19
CA VAL A 41 -1.67 -3.31 -4.15
C VAL A 41 -1.21 -3.89 -5.48
N GLN A 42 -0.35 -4.91 -5.46
CA GLN A 42 0.09 -5.64 -6.66
C GLN A 42 0.14 -7.14 -6.42
N TRP A 43 -0.05 -7.92 -7.49
CA TRP A 43 0.20 -9.37 -7.50
C TRP A 43 1.55 -9.66 -8.15
N SER A 44 2.42 -10.36 -7.44
CA SER A 44 3.65 -10.91 -8.02
C SER A 44 3.40 -12.31 -8.55
N THR A 45 3.54 -12.48 -9.87
CA THR A 45 3.48 -13.81 -10.49
C THR A 45 4.71 -14.67 -10.20
N ILE A 46 5.83 -14.04 -9.81
CA ILE A 46 7.10 -14.70 -9.44
C ILE A 46 7.00 -15.27 -8.03
N HIS A 47 6.60 -14.44 -7.07
CA HIS A 47 6.48 -14.83 -5.66
C HIS A 47 5.19 -15.58 -5.35
N LYS A 48 4.19 -15.53 -6.25
CA LYS A 48 2.83 -16.06 -6.04
C LYS A 48 2.16 -15.45 -4.81
N ARG A 49 2.34 -14.14 -4.64
CA ARG A 49 1.82 -13.40 -3.50
C ARG A 49 1.27 -12.04 -3.92
N TRP A 50 0.24 -11.62 -3.21
CA TRP A 50 -0.19 -10.23 -3.15
C TRP A 50 0.74 -9.43 -2.25
N PHE A 51 1.01 -8.20 -2.63
CA PHE A 51 1.79 -7.22 -1.89
C PHE A 51 0.92 -5.99 -1.69
N PHE A 52 0.82 -5.52 -0.46
CA PHE A 52 0.09 -4.33 -0.06
C PHE A 52 1.06 -3.38 0.64
N LEU A 53 1.02 -2.12 0.21
CA LEU A 53 1.59 -0.99 0.93
C LEU A 53 0.42 -0.09 1.32
N PRO A 54 -0.18 -0.27 2.51
CA PRO A 54 -1.35 0.51 2.90
C PRO A 54 -1.03 2.00 2.96
N ARG A 55 -1.98 2.84 2.55
CA ARG A 55 -1.90 4.28 2.73
C ARG A 55 -1.98 4.64 4.20
N LYS A 56 -2.96 4.06 4.90
CA LYS A 56 -3.28 4.38 6.29
C LYS A 56 -3.34 3.13 7.17
N TYR A 57 -2.97 3.30 8.43
CA TYR A 57 -3.06 2.31 9.50
C TYR A 57 -3.49 2.99 10.81
N SER A 58 -4.48 2.42 11.48
CA SER A 58 -4.91 2.87 12.80
C SER A 58 -5.47 1.71 13.63
N THR A 59 -5.21 1.74 14.94
CA THR A 59 -5.90 0.89 15.92
C THR A 59 -7.10 1.59 16.57
N GLU A 60 -7.30 2.87 16.25
CA GLU A 60 -8.39 3.72 16.74
C GLU A 60 -9.47 3.89 15.67
N ILE A 61 -10.68 4.27 16.10
CA ILE A 61 -11.79 4.59 15.19
C ILE A 61 -11.41 5.69 14.21
N TYR A 62 -11.88 5.57 12.98
CA TYR A 62 -11.69 6.57 11.94
C TYR A 62 -12.13 7.97 12.40
N ASN A 63 -11.30 8.95 12.08
CA ASN A 63 -11.54 10.37 12.30
C ASN A 63 -10.84 11.14 11.17
N ASP A 64 -11.58 11.97 10.44
CA ASP A 64 -11.09 12.67 9.24
C ASP A 64 -9.80 13.47 9.51
N GLU A 65 -9.76 14.25 10.60
CA GLU A 65 -8.61 15.11 10.93
C GLU A 65 -7.38 14.30 11.33
N LEU A 66 -7.57 13.23 12.11
CA LEU A 66 -6.47 12.37 12.53
C LEU A 66 -5.97 11.48 11.40
N ASP A 67 -6.83 11.12 10.42
CA ASP A 67 -6.48 10.24 9.30
C ASP A 67 -5.33 10.81 8.45
N GLU A 68 -5.24 12.14 8.32
CA GLU A 68 -4.10 12.82 7.65
C GLU A 68 -2.75 12.32 8.20
N LEU A 69 -2.68 12.03 9.50
CA LEU A 69 -1.49 11.55 10.22
C LEU A 69 -1.46 10.03 10.48
N ARG A 70 -2.28 9.24 9.78
CA ARG A 70 -2.30 7.76 9.87
C ARG A 70 -1.47 7.05 8.80
N GLY A 71 -0.54 7.75 8.15
CA GLY A 71 0.47 7.14 7.28
C GLY A 71 1.21 6.00 7.96
N THR A 72 1.67 5.02 7.19
CA THR A 72 2.23 3.77 7.73
C THR A 72 3.46 3.29 6.98
N ASN A 73 4.22 2.42 7.62
CA ASN A 73 5.40 1.78 7.08
C ASN A 73 5.25 0.25 7.01
N LEU A 74 4.01 -0.25 6.91
CA LEU A 74 3.76 -1.68 6.75
C LEU A 74 3.94 -2.14 5.30
N LEU A 75 4.63 -3.26 5.12
CA LEU A 75 4.55 -4.11 3.96
C LEU A 75 3.78 -5.37 4.36
N ILE A 76 2.66 -5.62 3.69
CA ILE A 76 1.85 -6.81 3.94
C ILE A 76 1.91 -7.70 2.70
N THR A 77 2.22 -8.98 2.86
CA THR A 77 2.17 -9.94 1.76
C THR A 77 1.23 -11.09 2.11
N ALA A 78 0.50 -11.60 1.11
CA ALA A 78 -0.42 -12.71 1.28
C ALA A 78 -0.32 -13.68 0.12
N ASP A 79 -0.47 -14.97 0.37
CA ASP A 79 -0.61 -15.96 -0.69
C ASP A 79 -1.96 -15.85 -1.42
N GLU A 80 -2.15 -16.64 -2.48
CA GLU A 80 -3.34 -16.59 -3.33
C GLU A 80 -4.65 -16.88 -2.57
N SER A 81 -4.60 -17.78 -1.57
CA SER A 81 -5.75 -18.16 -0.75
C SER A 81 -6.02 -17.20 0.42
N MET A 82 -5.14 -16.24 0.68
CA MET A 82 -5.19 -15.35 1.85
C MET A 82 -5.20 -16.16 3.15
N GLU A 83 -4.36 -17.18 3.24
CA GLU A 83 -4.18 -18.04 4.41
C GLU A 83 -2.81 -17.82 5.08
N ASP A 84 -1.77 -17.53 4.29
CA ASP A 84 -0.45 -17.14 4.77
C ASP A 84 -0.24 -15.63 4.56
N ILE A 85 -0.49 -14.84 5.61
CA ILE A 85 -0.32 -13.38 5.60
C ILE A 85 0.88 -13.00 6.47
N GLN A 86 1.81 -12.26 5.89
CA GLN A 86 3.01 -11.75 6.55
C GLN A 86 2.97 -10.23 6.61
N VAL A 87 3.33 -9.67 7.76
CA VAL A 87 3.38 -8.22 7.98
C VAL A 87 4.78 -7.85 8.42
N VAL A 88 5.42 -6.98 7.65
CA VAL A 88 6.77 -6.48 7.89
C VAL A 88 6.70 -4.96 8.10
N LYS A 89 7.46 -4.46 9.08
CA LYS A 89 7.66 -3.02 9.28
C LYS A 89 8.90 -2.56 8.51
N ILE A 90 8.74 -1.58 7.65
CA ILE A 90 9.81 -0.96 6.86
C ILE A 90 10.44 0.15 7.69
N GLY A 91 11.61 -0.12 8.27
CA GLY A 91 12.33 0.86 9.08
C GLY A 91 11.49 1.47 10.22
N GLU A 92 11.81 2.71 10.58
CA GLU A 92 11.06 3.50 11.57
C GLU A 92 10.08 4.45 10.87
N LEU A 93 8.88 4.59 11.44
CA LEU A 93 7.87 5.52 10.91
C LEU A 93 8.21 6.96 11.34
N THR A 94 8.98 7.66 10.51
CA THR A 94 9.41 9.05 10.76
C THR A 94 8.45 10.10 10.18
N HIS A 95 7.62 9.71 9.22
CA HIS A 95 6.69 10.59 8.49
C HIS A 95 5.26 10.03 8.50
N PRO A 96 4.51 10.20 9.61
CA PRO A 96 3.14 9.69 9.73
C PRO A 96 2.12 10.42 8.85
N ASP A 97 2.50 11.56 8.28
CA ASP A 97 1.75 12.34 7.30
C ASP A 97 1.84 11.79 5.87
N ARG A 98 2.77 10.85 5.61
CA ARG A 98 2.98 10.23 4.29
C ARG A 98 2.36 8.84 4.22
N GLY A 99 1.44 8.65 3.29
CA GLY A 99 0.83 7.35 3.00
C GLY A 99 1.21 6.83 1.61
N TYR A 100 1.43 5.52 1.47
CA TYR A 100 1.66 4.91 0.16
C TYR A 100 0.45 5.10 -0.76
N SER A 101 0.69 5.56 -1.99
CA SER A 101 -0.36 5.83 -2.98
C SER A 101 -0.28 4.94 -4.21
N ALA A 102 0.91 4.43 -4.55
CA ALA A 102 1.09 3.46 -5.64
C ALA A 102 2.43 2.74 -5.47
N PHE A 103 2.58 1.58 -6.09
CA PHE A 103 3.89 0.97 -6.31
C PHE A 103 3.85 0.02 -7.50
N ASP A 104 5.05 -0.28 -8.02
CA ASP A 104 5.27 -1.34 -9.00
C ASP A 104 6.60 -2.03 -8.72
N PHE A 105 6.78 -3.23 -9.24
CA PHE A 105 8.03 -3.97 -9.15
C PHE A 105 9.01 -3.49 -10.23
N VAL A 106 10.28 -3.30 -9.86
CA VAL A 106 11.31 -2.86 -10.82
C VAL A 106 11.59 -4.00 -11.83
N PRO A 107 11.47 -3.75 -13.14
CA PRO A 107 11.74 -4.78 -14.14
C PRO A 107 13.17 -5.32 -14.05
N GLY A 108 13.32 -6.63 -14.25
CA GLY A 108 14.64 -7.29 -14.23
C GLY A 108 15.19 -7.61 -12.83
N THR A 109 14.43 -7.35 -11.76
CA THR A 109 14.84 -7.70 -10.38
C THR A 109 14.13 -8.92 -9.83
N CYS A 110 13.41 -9.69 -10.67
CA CYS A 110 12.57 -10.81 -10.25
C CYS A 110 11.57 -10.44 -9.14
N ASP A 111 10.90 -9.29 -9.28
CA ASP A 111 10.01 -8.70 -8.27
C ASP A 111 10.68 -8.52 -6.89
N GLY A 112 12.01 -8.51 -6.80
CA GLY A 112 12.76 -8.33 -5.55
C GLY A 112 12.94 -6.87 -5.12
N VAL A 113 12.62 -5.91 -6.00
CA VAL A 113 12.71 -4.47 -5.71
C VAL A 113 11.38 -3.81 -6.06
N ILE A 114 10.87 -3.02 -5.12
CA ILE A 114 9.66 -2.24 -5.24
C ILE A 114 10.04 -0.76 -5.37
N LEU A 115 9.45 -0.08 -6.35
CA LEU A 115 9.46 1.38 -6.45
C LEU A 115 8.08 1.88 -6.06
N ALA A 116 8.01 2.72 -5.02
CA ALA A 116 6.75 3.16 -4.43
C ALA A 116 6.64 4.68 -4.39
N LEU A 117 5.39 5.15 -4.49
CA LEU A 117 5.00 6.52 -4.23
C LEU A 117 4.34 6.63 -2.86
N LYS A 118 4.64 7.72 -2.18
CA LYS A 118 3.86 8.19 -1.02
C LYS A 118 3.32 9.57 -1.32
N SER A 119 2.14 9.87 -0.79
CA SER A 119 1.57 11.22 -0.81
C SER A 119 1.22 11.69 0.58
N MET A 120 1.30 13.01 0.77
CA MET A 120 0.88 13.72 1.96
C MET A 120 -0.19 14.74 1.56
N GLU A 121 -1.22 14.84 2.39
CA GLU A 121 -2.27 15.84 2.30
C GLU A 121 -2.34 16.50 3.68
N HIS A 122 -2.16 17.81 3.74
CA HIS A 122 -2.36 18.57 4.96
C HIS A 122 -3.04 19.90 4.64
N GLY A 123 -4.31 20.01 5.00
CA GLY A 123 -5.14 21.14 4.58
C GLY A 123 -5.23 21.24 3.06
N GLU A 124 -4.76 22.36 2.48
CA GLU A 124 -4.75 22.59 1.03
C GLU A 124 -3.43 22.16 0.36
N SER A 125 -2.43 21.73 1.13
CA SER A 125 -1.11 21.37 0.61
C SER A 125 -1.05 19.89 0.26
N THR A 126 -0.47 19.59 -0.90
CA THR A 126 -0.23 18.22 -1.36
C THR A 126 1.22 18.04 -1.76
N GLU A 127 1.82 16.93 -1.36
CA GLU A 127 3.18 16.57 -1.77
C GLU A 127 3.25 15.09 -2.11
N SER A 128 4.17 14.73 -3.01
CA SER A 128 4.46 13.35 -3.36
C SER A 128 5.95 13.03 -3.21
N TYR A 129 6.22 11.77 -2.91
CA TYR A 129 7.55 11.26 -2.64
C TYR A 129 7.74 9.93 -3.37
N ILE A 130 8.95 9.66 -3.83
CA ILE A 130 9.34 8.37 -4.40
C ILE A 130 10.37 7.68 -3.50
N THR A 131 10.25 6.38 -3.31
CA THR A 131 11.14 5.55 -2.49
C THR A 131 11.32 4.18 -3.15
N ALA A 132 12.39 3.49 -2.80
CA ALA A 132 12.62 2.11 -3.22
C ALA A 132 12.97 1.22 -2.03
N LEU A 133 12.45 0.00 -2.04
CA LEU A 133 12.67 -1.01 -1.00
C LEU A 133 12.73 -2.41 -1.61
N ASP A 134 13.35 -3.36 -0.92
CA ASP A 134 13.23 -4.77 -1.29
C ASP A 134 12.00 -5.43 -0.65
N THR A 135 11.66 -6.64 -1.09
CA THR A 135 10.49 -7.39 -0.62
C THR A 135 10.56 -7.82 0.85
N ASP A 136 11.73 -7.70 1.48
CA ASP A 136 11.94 -7.96 2.91
C ASP A 136 11.79 -6.69 3.75
N GLY A 137 11.45 -5.56 3.12
CA GLY A 137 11.22 -4.27 3.77
C GLY A 137 12.49 -3.47 4.05
N LYS A 138 13.62 -3.81 3.43
CA LYS A 138 14.84 -2.99 3.50
C LYS A 138 14.72 -1.80 2.57
N VAL A 139 14.94 -0.60 3.11
CA VAL A 139 14.99 0.63 2.31
C VAL A 139 16.26 0.64 1.46
N LEU A 140 16.09 0.83 0.15
CA LEU A 140 17.15 0.98 -0.84
C LEU A 140 17.33 2.45 -1.26
N LEU A 141 16.25 3.22 -1.21
CA LEU A 141 16.22 4.66 -1.46
C LEU A 141 15.25 5.32 -0.48
N GLU A 142 15.76 6.21 0.37
CA GLU A 142 14.93 7.05 1.25
C GLU A 142 13.99 7.94 0.44
N ASP A 143 12.88 8.37 1.03
CA ASP A 143 11.88 9.24 0.39
C ASP A 143 12.53 10.47 -0.28
N GLN A 144 12.39 10.57 -1.60
CA GLN A 144 12.77 11.74 -2.39
C GLN A 144 11.51 12.51 -2.78
N ARG A 145 11.41 13.78 -2.40
CA ARG A 145 10.27 14.63 -2.79
C ARG A 145 10.24 14.81 -4.30
N LEU A 146 9.04 14.72 -4.87
CA LEU A 146 8.76 15.05 -6.27
C LEU A 146 8.26 16.50 -6.36
N ASP A 147 8.66 17.18 -7.44
CA ASP A 147 8.28 18.57 -7.68
C ASP A 147 6.81 18.70 -8.09
N GLY A 148 6.24 19.90 -7.86
CA GLY A 148 4.96 20.33 -8.42
C GLY A 148 3.81 20.45 -7.43
N ASP A 149 3.99 20.07 -6.16
CA ASP A 149 2.97 20.14 -5.11
C ASP A 149 1.66 19.42 -5.51
N LEU A 150 1.82 18.28 -6.19
CA LEU A 150 0.76 17.44 -6.70
C LEU A 150 0.72 16.08 -5.98
N LYS A 151 -0.45 15.44 -6.01
CA LYS A 151 -0.61 14.03 -5.67
C LYS A 151 -0.35 13.16 -6.88
N PHE A 152 0.70 12.35 -6.82
CA PHE A 152 0.91 11.26 -7.76
C PHE A 152 0.40 9.95 -7.12
N GLU A 153 -0.61 9.35 -7.76
CA GLU A 153 -1.31 8.14 -7.30
C GLU A 153 -1.18 6.96 -8.28
N GLY A 154 -0.25 7.07 -9.23
CA GLY A 154 -0.01 6.03 -10.22
C GLY A 154 1.47 5.96 -10.55
N LEU A 155 2.01 4.75 -10.59
CA LEU A 155 3.37 4.43 -10.98
C LEU A 155 3.34 3.22 -11.91
N TYR A 156 4.04 3.31 -13.04
CA TYR A 156 4.15 2.23 -14.01
C TYR A 156 5.42 2.39 -14.85
N PHE A 157 6.03 1.26 -15.24
CA PHE A 157 7.18 1.24 -16.15
C PHE A 157 6.71 1.16 -17.61
N LEU A 158 7.02 2.18 -18.42
CA LEU A 158 6.60 2.32 -19.83
C LEU A 158 7.55 1.64 -20.83
#